data_AF-A0A0J1BYD6-F1
#
_entry.id   AF-A0A0J1BYD6-F1
#
_cell.length_a   1.000
_cell.length_b   1.000
_cell.length_c   1.000
_cell.angle_alpha   90.00
_cell.angle_beta   90.00
_cell.angle_gamma   90.00
#
_symmetry.space_group_name_H-M   'P 1'
#
loop_
_entity.id
_entity.type
_entity.pdbx_description
1 polymer ?
#
loop_
_entity_poly.entity_id
_entity_poly.type
_entity_poly.pdbx_seq_one_letter_code
_entity_poly.pdbx_strand_id
1 'polypeptide(L)'
;MAPDGVEEVVVSATDVTAARRALLPVYGGRLRVYQSPWTADDLARLDAVIAAVEPTRRHAGGAGVSPEGIVYRRLLLTYLDQQLATTLSAFPEGMLKLEVQAQPRR
;
A
#
# COMPACT_ATOMS: atom_id res chain seq x y z
N MET A 1 -16.36 6.68 11.15
CA MET A 1 -16.50 8.13 10.94
C MET A 1 -16.32 8.80 12.29
N ALA A 2 -15.33 9.68 12.42
CA ALA A 2 -15.18 10.48 13.64
C ALA A 2 -16.37 11.46 13.77
N PRO A 3 -16.81 11.81 14.99
CA PRO A 3 -18.13 12.42 15.21
C PRO A 3 -18.29 13.86 14.71
N ASP A 4 -17.21 14.55 14.31
CA ASP A 4 -17.21 16.02 14.16
C ASP A 4 -16.92 16.54 12.74
N GLY A 5 -16.87 15.67 11.71
CA GLY A 5 -16.63 16.11 10.32
C GLY A 5 -15.24 16.73 10.06
N VAL A 6 -14.34 16.69 11.04
CA VAL A 6 -12.95 17.15 10.89
C VAL A 6 -12.14 16.05 10.19
N GLU A 7 -11.61 16.34 9.00
CA GLU A 7 -10.74 15.40 8.27
C GLU A 7 -9.49 15.04 9.10
N GLU A 8 -9.30 13.77 9.40
CA GLU A 8 -8.09 13.27 10.08
C GLU A 8 -6.93 13.14 9.08
N VAL A 9 -5.71 13.46 9.53
CA VAL A 9 -4.48 13.29 8.74
C VAL A 9 -3.79 12.03 9.21
N VAL A 10 -3.81 11.01 8.35
CA VAL A 10 -3.20 9.70 8.62
C VAL A 10 -1.80 9.64 8.02
N VAL A 11 -0.83 9.28 8.84
CA VAL A 11 0.58 9.13 8.44
C VAL A 11 1.05 7.73 8.83
N SER A 12 1.62 7.00 7.87
CA SER A 12 2.28 5.73 8.09
C SER A 12 3.79 5.95 8.09
N ALA A 13 4.46 5.64 9.20
CA ALA A 13 5.89 5.92 9.36
C ALA A 13 6.62 4.79 10.08
N THR A 14 7.86 4.51 9.68
CA THR A 14 8.73 3.54 10.36
C THR A 14 9.35 4.10 11.65
N ASP A 15 9.46 5.44 11.76
CA ASP A 15 9.78 6.14 13.01
C ASP A 15 8.61 7.05 13.40
N VAL A 16 7.72 6.52 14.24
CA VAL A 16 6.54 7.24 14.74
C VAL A 16 6.93 8.47 15.56
N THR A 17 8.01 8.39 16.33
CA THR A 17 8.44 9.50 17.19
C THR A 17 8.95 10.66 16.36
N ALA A 18 9.78 10.41 15.35
CA ALA A 18 10.27 11.43 14.44
C ALA A 18 9.12 12.05 13.62
N ALA A 19 8.23 11.21 13.08
CA ALA A 19 7.08 11.68 12.32
C ALA A 19 6.14 12.55 13.16
N ARG A 20 5.83 12.15 14.41
CA ARG A 20 5.04 12.96 15.33
C ARG A 20 5.71 14.29 15.63
N ARG A 21 7.02 14.28 15.93
CA ARG A 21 7.77 15.51 16.23
C ARG A 21 7.73 16.50 15.09
N ALA A 22 7.85 16.03 13.85
CA ALA A 22 7.84 16.87 12.66
C ALA A 22 6.44 17.38 12.30
N LEU A 23 5.41 16.55 12.45
CA LEU A 23 4.08 16.82 11.87
C LEU A 23 3.04 17.33 12.89
N LEU A 24 3.24 17.06 14.19
CA LEU A 24 2.33 17.52 15.24
C LEU A 24 2.18 19.06 15.28
N PRO A 25 3.24 19.87 15.09
CA PRO A 25 3.09 21.33 15.04
C PRO A 25 2.20 21.83 13.89
N VAL A 26 2.08 21.07 12.80
CA VAL A 26 1.34 21.44 11.59
C VAL A 26 -0.11 20.98 11.68
N TYR A 27 -0.34 19.73 12.10
CA TYR A 27 -1.65 19.08 12.03
C TYR A 27 -2.35 18.96 13.40
N GLY A 28 -1.64 19.23 14.50
CA GLY A 28 -2.19 19.23 15.86
C GLY A 28 -2.95 17.95 16.19
N GLY A 29 -4.12 18.10 16.82
CA GLY A 29 -4.98 16.98 17.26
C GLY A 29 -5.56 16.11 16.13
N ARG A 30 -5.47 16.57 14.87
CA ARG A 30 -5.94 15.84 13.68
C ARG A 30 -4.94 14.77 13.21
N LEU A 31 -3.72 14.80 13.73
CA LEU A 31 -2.67 13.87 13.33
C LEU A 31 -2.87 12.49 13.96
N ARG A 32 -2.91 11.46 13.10
CA ARG A 32 -2.82 10.06 13.48
C ARG A 32 -1.60 9.45 12.81
N VAL A 33 -0.59 9.10 13.61
CA VAL A 33 0.62 8.44 13.13
C VAL A 33 0.58 6.97 13.53
N TYR A 34 0.69 6.10 12.53
CA TYR A 34 0.73 4.65 12.67
C TYR A 34 2.13 4.13 12.33
N GLN A 35 2.53 3.07 13.04
CA GLN A 35 3.80 2.40 12.79
C GLN A 35 3.69 1.59 11.49
N SER A 36 4.45 2.00 10.48
CA SER A 36 4.63 1.21 9.26
C SER A 36 5.68 0.12 9.52
N PRO A 37 5.41 -1.13 9.10
CA PRO A 37 6.44 -2.16 9.01
C PRO A 37 7.32 -2.00 7.76
N TRP A 38 6.91 -1.18 6.79
CA TRP A 38 7.60 -0.98 5.52
C TRP A 38 8.23 0.41 5.43
N THR A 39 9.46 0.48 4.96
CA THR A 39 10.11 1.72 4.55
C THR A 39 9.60 2.19 3.19
N ALA A 40 9.92 3.43 2.83
CA ALA A 40 9.67 3.95 1.49
C ALA A 40 10.40 3.12 0.41
N ASP A 41 11.63 2.68 0.71
CA ASP A 41 12.44 1.87 -0.22
C ASP A 41 11.84 0.48 -0.43
N ASP A 42 11.30 -0.14 0.62
CA ASP A 42 10.58 -1.42 0.49
C ASP A 42 9.43 -1.26 -0.51
N LEU A 43 8.59 -0.23 -0.30
CA LEU A 43 7.44 0.04 -1.17
C LEU A 43 7.87 0.40 -2.60
N ALA A 44 8.97 1.15 -2.77
CA ALA A 44 9.51 1.50 -4.08
C ALA A 44 10.00 0.27 -4.85
N ARG A 45 10.62 -0.71 -4.17
CA ARG A 45 11.00 -1.99 -4.81
C ARG A 45 9.77 -2.75 -5.30
N LEU A 46 8.68 -2.76 -4.52
CA LEU A 46 7.42 -3.37 -4.94
C LEU A 46 6.80 -2.61 -6.13
N ASP A 47 6.83 -1.27 -6.10
CA ASP A 47 6.33 -0.44 -7.20
C ASP A 47 7.08 -0.71 -8.51
N ALA A 48 8.40 -0.91 -8.47
CA ALA A 48 9.19 -1.28 -9.64
C ALA A 48 8.76 -2.63 -10.24
N VAL A 49 8.50 -3.63 -9.40
CA VAL A 49 7.98 -4.93 -9.84
C VAL A 49 6.59 -4.79 -10.45
N ILE A 50 5.69 -4.03 -9.82
CA ILE A 50 4.34 -3.75 -10.35
C ILE A 50 4.39 -3.00 -11.69
N ALA A 51 5.33 -2.08 -11.84
CA ALA A 51 5.54 -1.33 -13.07
C ALA A 51 6.07 -2.19 -14.22
N ALA A 52 6.84 -3.23 -13.91
CA ALA A 52 7.37 -4.19 -14.88
C ALA A 52 6.34 -5.23 -15.35
N VAL A 53 5.19 -5.37 -14.67
CA VAL A 53 4.11 -6.25 -15.12
C VAL A 53 3.55 -5.73 -16.44
N GLU A 54 3.47 -6.61 -17.45
CA GLU A 54 2.94 -6.28 -18.78
C GLU A 54 1.56 -5.59 -18.67
N PRO A 55 1.34 -4.45 -19.36
CA PRO A 55 0.08 -3.73 -19.28
C PRO A 55 -1.15 -4.56 -19.66
N THR A 56 -0.99 -5.54 -20.55
CA THR A 56 -2.06 -6.47 -20.96
C THR A 56 -2.51 -7.42 -19.85
N ARG A 57 -1.68 -7.61 -18.81
CA ARG A 57 -1.99 -8.44 -17.63
C ARG A 57 -2.52 -7.63 -16.46
N ARG A 58 -2.27 -6.31 -16.47
CA ARG A 58 -2.57 -5.41 -15.36
C ARG A 58 -3.81 -4.57 -15.66
N HIS A 59 -4.88 -4.80 -14.91
CA HIS A 59 -6.09 -3.98 -14.99
C HIS A 59 -5.94 -2.67 -14.21
N ALA A 60 -5.37 -2.72 -13.01
CA ALA A 60 -5.16 -1.54 -12.18
C ALA A 60 -4.02 -1.75 -11.19
N GLY A 61 -3.40 -0.66 -10.77
CA GLY A 61 -2.41 -0.62 -9.70
C GLY A 61 -2.60 0.63 -8.85
N GLY A 62 -2.17 0.61 -7.59
CA GLY A 62 -2.24 1.78 -6.72
C GLY A 62 -1.81 1.49 -5.29
N ALA A 63 -2.07 2.45 -4.41
CA ALA A 63 -1.84 2.32 -2.98
C ALA A 63 -3.17 2.22 -2.23
N GLY A 64 -3.15 1.56 -1.07
CA GLY A 64 -4.23 1.54 -0.10
C GLY A 64 -3.69 1.79 1.30
N VAL A 65 -4.58 2.11 2.23
CA VAL A 65 -4.28 2.24 3.65
C VAL A 65 -5.19 1.27 4.41
N SER A 66 -4.61 0.44 5.29
CA SER A 66 -5.39 -0.49 6.12
C SER A 66 -6.12 0.27 7.24
N PRO A 67 -7.09 -0.35 7.94
CA PRO A 67 -7.72 0.26 9.11
C PRO A 67 -6.71 0.66 10.21
N GLU A 68 -5.57 -0.02 10.27
CA GLU A 68 -4.45 0.24 11.17
C GLU A 68 -3.46 1.29 10.62
N GLY A 69 -3.83 2.01 9.55
CA GLY A 69 -3.01 3.07 8.97
C GLY A 69 -1.74 2.59 8.26
N ILE A 70 -1.66 1.31 7.90
CA ILE A 70 -0.52 0.74 7.16
C ILE A 70 -0.73 0.94 5.67
N VAL A 71 0.25 1.55 5.01
CA VAL A 71 0.25 1.71 3.56
C VAL A 71 0.63 0.39 2.90
N TYR A 72 -0.18 -0.06 1.95
CA TYR A 72 0.08 -1.24 1.14
C TYR A 72 -0.11 -0.93 -0.35
N ARG A 73 0.35 -1.82 -1.24
CA ARG A 73 0.10 -1.73 -2.69
C ARG A 73 -1.03 -2.64 -3.11
N ARG A 74 -1.75 -2.22 -4.14
CA ARG A 74 -2.84 -2.97 -4.76
C ARG A 74 -2.46 -3.27 -6.20
N LEU A 75 -2.67 -4.51 -6.60
CA LEU A 75 -2.50 -4.94 -7.97
C LEU A 75 -3.70 -5.79 -8.39
N LEU A 76 -4.39 -5.34 -9.43
CA LEU A 76 -5.49 -6.07 -10.05
C LEU A 76 -4.99 -6.67 -11.38
N LEU A 77 -5.03 -8.00 -11.48
CA LEU A 77 -4.54 -8.75 -12.63
C LEU A 77 -5.66 -9.51 -13.35
N THR A 78 -5.46 -9.77 -14.64
CA THR A 78 -6.29 -10.68 -15.43
C THR A 78 -5.99 -12.14 -15.14
N TYR A 79 -4.71 -12.47 -14.94
CA TYR A 79 -4.26 -13.80 -14.53
C TYR A 79 -2.92 -13.71 -13.80
N LEU A 80 -2.62 -14.71 -12.97
CA LEU A 80 -1.36 -14.85 -12.25
C LEU A 80 -0.68 -16.15 -12.72
N ASP A 81 0.43 -16.03 -13.44
CA ASP A 81 1.26 -17.18 -13.78
C ASP A 81 2.29 -17.49 -12.69
N GLN A 82 3.00 -18.61 -12.84
CA GLN A 82 3.96 -19.08 -11.84
C GLN A 82 5.13 -18.10 -11.66
N GLN A 83 5.65 -17.51 -12.73
CA GLN A 83 6.79 -16.60 -12.67
C GLN A 83 6.43 -15.32 -11.89
N LEU A 84 5.27 -14.73 -12.18
CA LEU A 84 4.80 -13.56 -11.48
C LEU A 84 4.45 -13.90 -10.02
N ALA A 85 3.84 -15.05 -9.75
CA ALA A 85 3.59 -15.51 -8.39
C ALA A 85 4.88 -15.64 -7.58
N THR A 86 5.92 -16.28 -8.13
CA THR A 86 7.23 -16.38 -7.47
C THR A 86 7.85 -15.02 -7.20
N THR A 87 7.81 -14.12 -8.18
CA THR A 87 8.34 -12.75 -8.02
C THR A 87 7.62 -11.98 -6.92
N LEU A 88 6.29 -12.04 -6.88
CA LEU A 88 5.48 -11.33 -5.89
C LEU A 88 5.57 -11.98 -4.50
N SER A 89 5.85 -13.29 -4.42
CA SER A 89 6.01 -14.01 -3.14
C SER A 89 7.25 -13.60 -2.33
N ALA A 90 8.20 -12.89 -2.95
CA ALA A 90 9.37 -12.34 -2.26
C ALA A 90 9.01 -11.16 -1.33
N PHE A 91 7.81 -10.59 -1.47
CA PHE A 91 7.34 -9.50 -0.63
C PHE A 91 6.56 -10.02 0.57
N PRO A 92 6.74 -9.44 1.78
CA PRO A 92 6.01 -9.86 2.96
C PRO A 92 4.49 -9.76 2.81
N GLU A 93 3.78 -10.60 3.57
CA GLU A 93 2.33 -10.53 3.69
C GLU A 93 1.88 -9.13 4.16
N GLY A 94 0.76 -8.65 3.63
CA GLY A 94 0.19 -7.34 3.94
C GLY A 94 0.82 -6.16 3.19
N MET A 95 1.98 -6.36 2.54
CA MET A 95 2.61 -5.32 1.72
C MET A 95 1.93 -5.16 0.35
N LEU A 96 1.46 -6.27 -0.22
CA LEU A 96 0.73 -6.33 -1.48
C LEU A 96 -0.64 -6.99 -1.28
N LYS A 97 -1.70 -6.31 -1.70
CA LYS A 97 -3.01 -6.90 -1.93
C LYS A 97 -3.16 -7.23 -3.41
N LEU A 98 -3.20 -8.52 -3.71
CA LEU A 98 -3.38 -9.04 -5.06
C LEU A 98 -4.85 -9.41 -5.30
N GLU A 99 -5.43 -8.90 -6.37
CA GLU A 99 -6.78 -9.23 -6.82
C GLU A 99 -6.65 -9.82 -8.24
N VAL A 100 -7.17 -11.02 -8.48
CA VAL A 100 -7.12 -11.66 -9.79
C VAL A 100 -8.53 -11.85 -10.31
N GLN A 101 -8.85 -11.19 -11.42
CA GLN A 101 -10.11 -11.39 -12.13
C GLN A 101 -9.90 -12.38 -13.26
N ALA A 102 -10.27 -13.64 -13.02
CA ALA A 102 -10.33 -14.64 -14.08
C ALA A 102 -11.43 -14.25 -15.07
N GLN A 103 -11.06 -13.64 -16.20
CA GLN A 103 -11.99 -13.51 -17.32
C GLN A 103 -12.16 -14.89 -17.98
N PRO A 104 -13.39 -15.40 -18.14
CA PRO A 104 -13.60 -16.64 -18.88
C PRO A 104 -13.13 -16.44 -20.33
N ARG A 105 -12.23 -17.31 -20.80
CA ARG A 105 -11.88 -17.36 -22.22
C ARG A 105 -13.12 -17.81 -22.99
N ARG A 106 -13.60 -16.97 -23.91
CA ARG A 106 -14.60 -17.37 -24.92
C ARG A 106 -13.95 -18.21 -26.00
#